data_AF-A0A7V4G2G2-F1
#
_entry.id   AF-A0A7V4G2G2-F1
#
_cell.length_a   1.000
_cell.length_b   1.000
_cell.length_c   1.000
_cell.angle_alpha   90.00
_cell.angle_beta   90.00
_cell.angle_gamma   90.00
#
_symmetry.space_group_name_H-M   'P 1'
#
loop_
_entity.id
_entity.type
_entity.pdbx_description
1 polymer ?
#
loop_
_entity_poly.entity_id
_entity_poly.type
_entity_poly.pdbx_seq_one_letter_code
_entity_poly.pdbx_strand_id
1 'polypeptide(L)'
;AALAHRAEDALNTLTSVKRFMGRSVADLREESAARYQFMTPSGDGKGALKILTHHGPVSPVEVSAEILRVLAERAEQTLGGPLFGAVITVPAYFDEAQRQATKDAARLAGLNVLRLLNDPAEVLGPIVARLEFAYSKALGDRYARHWSEGLRDFSEMPGKINVRRILWLRNLVVAYDLLDFAQERYMSMSPDDIWVPGARAENFRDEDIIAALPDSPFREQIPALLREAHGCLFNPNVKPQP
;
A
#
# COMPACT_ATOMS: atom_id res chain seq x y z
N ALA A 1 -6.27 -12.93 6.31
CA ALA A 1 -6.45 -14.30 6.84
C ALA A 1 -5.09 -14.94 7.16
N ALA A 2 -4.32 -15.45 6.19
CA ALA A 2 -3.08 -16.22 6.47
C ALA A 2 -2.04 -15.52 7.37
N LEU A 3 -1.85 -14.20 7.25
CA LEU A 3 -0.88 -13.46 8.07
C LEU A 3 -1.16 -13.54 9.59
N ALA A 4 -2.42 -13.70 9.98
CA ALA A 4 -2.82 -13.77 11.39
C ALA A 4 -2.30 -15.04 12.09
N HIS A 5 -2.09 -16.12 11.33
CA HIS A 5 -1.64 -17.42 11.86
C HIS A 5 -0.11 -17.56 11.86
N ARG A 6 0.65 -16.51 11.52
CA ARG A 6 2.10 -16.59 11.37
C ARG A 6 2.82 -17.06 12.64
N ALA A 7 2.33 -16.67 13.81
CA ALA A 7 2.93 -17.03 15.10
C ALA A 7 2.52 -18.44 15.56
N GLU A 8 1.28 -18.83 15.27
CA GLU A 8 0.67 -20.09 15.74
C GLU A 8 0.96 -21.26 14.79
N ASP A 9 1.13 -21.00 13.50
CA ASP A 9 1.34 -21.99 12.46
C ASP A 9 2.42 -21.55 11.46
N ALA A 10 3.63 -21.30 11.98
CA ALA A 10 4.74 -20.71 11.23
C ALA A 10 5.25 -21.59 10.07
N LEU A 11 5.19 -22.92 10.22
CA LEU A 11 5.68 -23.86 9.19
C LEU A 11 4.74 -23.97 7.99
N ASN A 12 3.43 -23.75 8.19
CA ASN A 12 2.45 -23.82 7.11
C ASN A 12 1.98 -22.43 6.63
N THR A 13 2.34 -21.37 7.35
CA THR A 13 2.14 -19.98 6.89
C THR A 13 3.34 -19.52 6.06
N LEU A 14 3.24 -19.70 4.74
CA LEU A 14 4.30 -19.36 3.81
C LEU A 14 4.37 -17.84 3.57
N THR A 15 5.54 -17.25 3.84
CA THR A 15 5.81 -15.81 3.68
C THR A 15 7.10 -15.59 2.90
N SER A 16 7.20 -14.44 2.22
CA SER A 16 8.40 -14.06 1.44
C SER A 16 8.81 -15.08 0.38
N VAL A 17 7.84 -15.86 -0.14
CA VAL A 17 8.08 -16.98 -1.06
C VAL A 17 8.79 -16.57 -2.35
N LYS A 18 8.64 -15.30 -2.76
CA LYS A 18 9.36 -14.70 -3.90
C LYS A 18 10.89 -14.91 -3.83
N ARG A 19 11.46 -15.05 -2.62
CA ARG A 19 12.89 -15.31 -2.40
C ARG A 19 13.34 -16.70 -2.88
N PHE A 20 12.41 -17.64 -3.04
CA PHE A 20 12.69 -19.03 -3.43
C PHE A 20 12.40 -19.31 -4.90
N MET A 21 11.82 -18.34 -5.62
CA MET A 21 11.50 -18.48 -7.05
C MET A 21 12.76 -18.79 -7.85
N GLY A 22 12.70 -19.83 -8.68
CA GLY A 22 13.79 -20.24 -9.57
C GLY A 22 15.08 -20.73 -8.87
N ARG A 23 15.06 -20.95 -7.55
CA ARG A 23 16.23 -21.39 -6.78
C ARG A 23 16.26 -22.90 -6.55
N SER A 24 17.46 -23.44 -6.40
CA SER A 24 17.69 -24.79 -5.89
C SER A 24 17.84 -24.80 -4.37
N VAL A 25 17.81 -25.98 -3.75
CA VAL A 25 18.08 -26.14 -2.31
C VAL A 25 19.51 -25.69 -1.95
N ALA A 26 20.46 -25.87 -2.87
CA ALA A 26 21.85 -25.45 -2.67
C ALA A 26 22.03 -23.92 -2.65
N ASP A 27 21.11 -23.16 -3.26
CA ASP A 27 21.15 -21.69 -3.30
C ASP A 27 20.53 -21.03 -2.05
N LEU A 28 20.04 -21.83 -1.11
CA LEU A 28 19.41 -21.35 0.12
C LEU A 28 20.46 -21.01 1.18
N ARG A 29 20.34 -19.82 1.77
CA ARG A 29 21.11 -19.44 2.96
C ARG A 29 20.54 -20.13 4.20
N GLU A 30 21.40 -20.42 5.19
CA GLU A 30 21.02 -21.12 6.45
C GLU A 30 19.82 -20.48 7.16
N GLU A 31 19.74 -19.15 7.22
CA GLU A 31 18.61 -18.43 7.83
C GLU A 31 17.25 -18.70 7.16
N SER A 32 17.27 -18.98 5.86
CA SER A 32 16.05 -19.33 5.11
C SER A 32 15.66 -20.79 5.37
N ALA A 33 16.65 -21.68 5.48
CA ALA A 33 16.49 -23.09 5.85
C ALA A 33 15.95 -23.27 7.28
N ALA A 34 16.24 -22.34 8.18
CA ALA A 34 15.77 -22.40 9.57
C ALA A 34 14.24 -22.22 9.71
N ARG A 35 13.56 -21.62 8.71
CA ARG A 35 12.12 -21.32 8.78
C ARG A 35 11.23 -22.38 8.14
N TYR A 36 11.67 -22.99 7.04
CA TYR A 36 10.87 -23.94 6.27
C TYR A 36 11.65 -25.22 6.01
N GLN A 37 10.94 -26.34 5.97
CA GLN A 37 11.53 -27.61 5.56
C GLN A 37 11.52 -27.68 4.04
N PHE A 38 12.71 -27.74 3.44
CA PHE A 38 12.87 -27.82 1.99
C PHE A 38 13.18 -29.25 1.54
N MET A 39 12.67 -29.63 0.38
CA MET A 39 12.98 -30.90 -0.26
C MET A 39 13.11 -30.74 -1.77
N THR A 40 13.74 -31.72 -2.40
CA THR A 40 13.62 -31.94 -3.85
C THR A 40 12.82 -33.22 -4.10
N PRO A 41 12.09 -33.33 -5.22
CA PRO A 41 11.32 -34.54 -5.55
C PRO A 41 12.16 -35.82 -5.55
N SER A 42 13.44 -35.70 -5.95
CA SER A 42 14.37 -36.82 -6.08
C SER A 42 15.13 -37.13 -4.78
N GLY A 43 15.06 -36.27 -3.75
CA GLY A 43 15.77 -36.44 -2.48
C GLY A 43 17.30 -36.31 -2.55
N ASP A 44 17.89 -36.18 -3.73
CA ASP A 44 19.32 -36.08 -4.00
C ASP A 44 19.86 -34.64 -3.93
N GLY A 45 19.03 -33.70 -3.46
CA GLY A 45 19.35 -32.27 -3.43
C GLY A 45 19.35 -31.60 -4.81
N LYS A 46 19.07 -32.34 -5.90
CA LYS A 46 18.98 -31.81 -7.26
C LYS A 46 17.51 -31.67 -7.68
N GLY A 47 17.24 -30.64 -8.48
CA GLY A 47 15.90 -30.37 -9.02
C GLY A 47 15.16 -29.22 -8.32
N ALA A 48 13.90 -29.05 -8.69
CA ALA A 48 13.08 -27.93 -8.25
C ALA A 48 12.81 -27.98 -6.74
N LEU A 49 13.10 -26.86 -6.07
CA LEU A 49 12.84 -26.69 -4.65
C LEU A 49 11.35 -26.80 -4.34
N LYS A 50 11.02 -27.59 -3.32
CA LYS A 50 9.70 -27.65 -2.70
C LYS A 50 9.80 -27.36 -1.20
N ILE A 51 8.72 -26.80 -0.66
CA ILE A 51 8.51 -26.52 0.75
C ILE A 51 7.52 -27.56 1.27
N LEU A 52 7.87 -28.28 2.33
CA LEU A 52 6.98 -29.22 2.97
C LEU A 52 5.94 -28.47 3.81
N THR A 53 4.66 -28.77 3.57
CA THR A 53 3.54 -28.30 4.38
C THR A 53 2.72 -29.51 4.84
N HIS A 54 1.80 -29.31 5.77
CA HIS A 54 0.89 -30.37 6.21
C HIS A 54 -0.03 -30.88 5.07
N HIS A 55 -0.26 -30.07 4.04
CA HIS A 55 -0.99 -30.44 2.82
C HIS A 55 -0.12 -31.13 1.77
N GLY A 56 1.16 -31.35 2.09
CA GLY A 56 2.15 -31.93 1.20
C GLY A 56 3.17 -30.91 0.67
N PRO A 57 4.09 -31.36 -0.18
CA PRO A 57 5.17 -30.52 -0.69
C PRO A 57 4.67 -29.60 -1.81
N VAL A 58 4.80 -28.29 -1.60
CA VAL A 58 4.41 -27.23 -2.55
C VAL A 58 5.64 -26.48 -3.06
N SER A 59 5.62 -26.08 -4.32
CA SER A 59 6.68 -25.27 -4.92
C SER A 59 6.44 -23.77 -4.71
N PRO A 60 7.50 -22.94 -4.74
CA PRO A 60 7.35 -21.48 -4.72
C PRO A 60 6.46 -20.94 -5.85
N VAL A 61 6.44 -21.63 -7.00
CA VAL A 61 5.63 -21.29 -8.16
C VAL A 61 4.15 -21.51 -7.85
N GLU A 62 3.78 -22.66 -7.31
CA GLU A 62 2.39 -22.97 -6.89
C GLU A 62 1.89 -21.97 -5.84
N VAL A 63 2.71 -21.68 -4.83
CA VAL A 63 2.33 -20.73 -3.78
C VAL A 63 2.20 -19.30 -4.33
N SER A 64 3.07 -18.89 -5.25
CA SER A 64 2.94 -17.59 -5.92
C SER A 64 1.70 -17.53 -6.81
N ALA A 65 1.30 -18.66 -7.43
CA ALA A 65 0.07 -18.75 -8.22
C ALA A 65 -1.17 -18.55 -7.35
N GLU A 66 -1.22 -19.13 -6.15
CA GLU A 66 -2.30 -18.90 -5.18
C GLU A 66 -2.42 -17.41 -4.81
N ILE A 67 -1.29 -16.75 -4.52
CA ILE A 67 -1.27 -15.31 -4.23
C ILE A 67 -1.81 -14.52 -5.42
N LEU A 68 -1.36 -14.83 -6.64
CA LEU A 68 -1.80 -14.15 -7.85
C LEU A 68 -3.29 -14.36 -8.12
N ARG A 69 -3.85 -15.55 -7.84
CA ARG A 69 -5.29 -15.83 -8.00
C ARG A 69 -6.13 -14.97 -7.07
N VAL A 70 -5.76 -14.87 -5.80
CA VAL A 70 -6.46 -14.00 -4.84
C VAL A 70 -6.38 -12.52 -5.24
N LEU A 71 -5.25 -12.08 -5.79
CA LEU A 71 -5.11 -10.70 -6.29
C LEU A 71 -5.96 -10.46 -7.55
N ALA A 72 -6.04 -11.44 -8.45
CA ALA A 72 -6.87 -11.38 -9.64
C ALA A 72 -8.35 -11.29 -9.29
N GLU A 73 -8.85 -12.18 -8.42
CA GLU A 73 -10.24 -12.18 -7.97
C GLU A 73 -10.64 -10.84 -7.34
N ARG A 74 -9.78 -10.26 -6.49
CA ARG A 74 -10.01 -8.93 -5.90
C ARG A 74 -10.05 -7.83 -6.96
N ALA A 75 -9.19 -7.90 -7.96
CA ALA A 75 -9.17 -6.93 -9.05
C ALA A 75 -10.44 -7.05 -9.91
N GLU A 76 -10.90 -8.26 -10.24
CA GLU A 76 -12.14 -8.49 -10.99
C GLU A 76 -13.38 -8.00 -10.24
N GLN A 77 -13.46 -8.27 -8.94
CA GLN A 77 -14.53 -7.77 -8.07
C GLN A 77 -14.55 -6.24 -8.01
N THR A 78 -13.38 -5.61 -7.94
CA THR A 78 -13.24 -4.15 -7.89
C THR A 78 -13.55 -3.49 -9.23
N LEU A 79 -13.11 -4.10 -10.34
CA LEU A 79 -13.21 -3.52 -11.69
C LEU A 79 -14.51 -3.90 -12.41
N GLY A 80 -15.27 -4.87 -11.90
CA GLY A 80 -16.58 -5.26 -12.42
C GLY A 80 -16.54 -6.12 -13.69
N GLY A 81 -15.48 -6.90 -13.88
CA GLY A 81 -15.35 -7.77 -15.07
C GLY A 81 -14.05 -8.59 -15.10
N PRO A 82 -13.94 -9.53 -16.05
CA PRO A 82 -12.77 -10.40 -16.17
C PRO A 82 -11.51 -9.63 -16.57
N LEU A 83 -10.35 -10.04 -16.07
CA LEU A 83 -9.08 -9.43 -16.46
C LEU A 83 -8.64 -9.89 -17.85
N PHE A 84 -8.30 -8.95 -18.73
CA PHE A 84 -7.66 -9.26 -20.01
C PHE A 84 -6.22 -9.80 -19.84
N GLY A 85 -5.52 -9.32 -18.83
CA GLY A 85 -4.14 -9.70 -18.53
C GLY A 85 -3.51 -8.77 -17.50
N ALA A 86 -2.27 -9.09 -17.11
CA ALA A 86 -1.53 -8.36 -16.09
C ALA A 86 -0.09 -8.05 -16.54
N VAL A 87 0.42 -6.91 -16.07
CA VAL A 87 1.85 -6.59 -16.07
C VAL A 87 2.37 -6.89 -14.66
N ILE A 88 3.41 -7.73 -14.55
CA ILE A 88 3.92 -8.21 -13.27
C ILE A 88 5.34 -7.69 -13.06
N THR A 89 5.63 -7.11 -11.90
CA THR A 89 6.96 -6.61 -11.56
C THR A 89 7.89 -7.72 -11.05
N VAL A 90 9.08 -7.79 -11.63
CA VAL A 90 10.19 -8.65 -11.21
C VAL A 90 11.41 -7.78 -10.88
N PRO A 91 12.19 -8.11 -9.85
CA PRO A 91 13.41 -7.36 -9.56
C PRO A 91 14.37 -7.36 -10.76
N ALA A 92 15.06 -6.24 -11.00
CA ALA A 92 16.01 -6.13 -12.10
C ALA A 92 17.12 -7.20 -12.08
N TYR A 93 17.50 -7.64 -10.88
CA TYR A 93 18.52 -8.69 -10.65
C TYR A 93 18.01 -10.12 -10.84
N PHE A 94 16.73 -10.34 -11.18
CA PHE A 94 16.24 -11.70 -11.47
C PHE A 94 16.83 -12.23 -12.77
N ASP A 95 17.38 -13.43 -12.70
CA ASP A 95 17.83 -14.19 -13.87
C ASP A 95 16.64 -14.76 -14.68
N GLU A 96 16.92 -15.41 -15.81
CA GLU A 96 15.89 -15.95 -16.70
C GLU A 96 15.06 -17.08 -16.04
N ALA A 97 15.66 -17.91 -15.19
CA ALA A 97 14.94 -18.98 -14.50
C ALA A 97 13.92 -18.40 -13.51
N GLN A 98 14.29 -17.35 -12.77
CA GLN A 98 13.40 -16.66 -11.84
C GLN A 98 12.27 -15.91 -12.55
N ARG A 99 12.57 -15.32 -13.72
CA ARG A 99 11.58 -14.69 -14.60
C ARG A 99 10.59 -15.72 -15.15
N GLN A 100 11.09 -16.85 -15.63
CA GLN A 100 10.24 -17.92 -16.14
C GLN A 100 9.35 -18.50 -15.05
N ALA A 101 9.90 -18.75 -13.85
CA ALA A 101 9.12 -19.18 -12.68
C ALA A 101 7.99 -18.19 -12.34
N THR A 102 8.22 -16.88 -12.50
CA THR A 102 7.18 -15.86 -12.30
C THR A 102 6.08 -15.94 -13.35
N LYS A 103 6.42 -16.15 -14.63
CA LYS A 103 5.43 -16.37 -15.70
C LYS A 103 4.64 -17.65 -15.49
N ASP A 104 5.30 -18.72 -15.04
CA ASP A 104 4.65 -20.00 -14.79
C ASP A 104 3.65 -19.90 -13.63
N ALA A 105 4.00 -19.17 -12.56
CA ALA A 105 3.07 -18.88 -11.47
C ALA A 105 1.83 -18.12 -11.97
N ALA A 106 2.01 -17.13 -12.83
CA ALA A 106 0.90 -16.39 -13.43
C ALA A 106 0.03 -17.27 -14.34
N ARG A 107 0.65 -18.14 -15.15
CA ARG A 107 -0.08 -19.11 -15.99
C ARG A 107 -0.90 -20.08 -15.13
N LEU A 108 -0.32 -20.60 -14.04
CA LEU A 108 -1.01 -21.45 -13.05
C LEU A 108 -2.16 -20.73 -12.34
N ALA A 109 -2.09 -19.41 -12.22
CA ALA A 109 -3.16 -18.56 -11.69
C ALA A 109 -4.25 -18.23 -12.73
N GLY A 110 -4.09 -18.65 -13.99
CA GLY A 110 -5.01 -18.29 -15.08
C GLY A 110 -4.82 -16.87 -15.62
N LEU A 111 -3.70 -16.20 -15.30
CA LEU A 111 -3.42 -14.83 -15.72
C LEU A 111 -2.61 -14.78 -17.00
N ASN A 112 -3.11 -14.03 -17.98
CA ASN A 112 -2.36 -13.66 -19.18
C ASN A 112 -1.30 -12.60 -18.84
N VAL A 113 -0.01 -12.96 -18.88
CA VAL A 113 1.08 -12.02 -18.60
C VAL A 113 1.40 -11.21 -19.85
N LEU A 114 1.04 -9.94 -19.84
CA LEU A 114 1.31 -9.01 -20.96
C LEU A 114 2.79 -8.63 -21.03
N ARG A 115 3.41 -8.39 -19.86
CA ARG A 115 4.82 -8.02 -19.73
C ARG A 115 5.32 -8.34 -18.33
N LEU A 116 6.57 -8.79 -18.22
CA LEU A 116 7.31 -8.69 -16.96
C LEU A 116 8.03 -7.36 -16.92
N LEU A 117 7.80 -6.56 -15.89
CA LEU A 117 8.42 -5.26 -15.72
C LEU A 117 9.63 -5.35 -14.79
N ASN A 118 10.79 -4.93 -15.29
CA ASN A 118 12.07 -5.00 -14.57
C ASN A 118 12.29 -3.81 -13.64
N ASP A 119 11.83 -2.65 -14.08
CA ASP A 119 12.01 -1.38 -13.40
C ASP A 119 10.66 -0.66 -13.35
N PRO A 120 10.12 -0.34 -12.15
CA PRO A 120 8.90 0.45 -12.06
C PRO A 120 9.04 1.85 -12.70
N ALA A 121 10.25 2.38 -12.89
CA ALA A 121 10.46 3.72 -13.48
C ALA A 121 9.70 3.93 -14.79
N GLU A 122 9.68 2.94 -15.70
CA GLU A 122 8.98 3.04 -16.99
C GLU A 122 7.46 3.22 -16.84
N VAL A 123 6.84 2.65 -15.80
CA VAL A 123 5.39 2.73 -15.57
C VAL A 123 5.00 3.80 -14.56
N LEU A 124 5.92 4.22 -13.69
CA LEU A 124 5.66 5.21 -12.66
C LEU A 124 5.33 6.58 -13.27
N GLY A 125 6.05 7.02 -14.31
CA GLY A 125 5.79 8.31 -14.95
C GLY A 125 4.33 8.47 -15.42
N PRO A 126 3.81 7.56 -16.25
CA PRO A 126 2.41 7.60 -16.70
C PRO A 126 1.38 7.48 -15.56
N ILE A 127 1.66 6.69 -14.51
CA ILE A 127 0.77 6.55 -13.36
C ILE A 127 0.72 7.85 -12.55
N VAL A 128 1.89 8.41 -12.25
CA VAL A 128 2.02 9.69 -11.53
C VAL A 128 1.31 10.79 -12.30
N ALA A 129 1.53 10.90 -13.61
CA ALA A 129 0.85 11.90 -14.44
C ALA A 129 -0.68 11.77 -14.41
N ARG A 130 -1.22 10.54 -14.41
CA ARG A 130 -2.67 10.29 -14.27
C ARG A 130 -3.19 10.70 -12.90
N LEU A 131 -2.46 10.39 -11.84
CA LEU A 131 -2.82 10.77 -10.47
C LEU A 131 -2.79 12.29 -10.30
N GLU A 132 -1.73 12.96 -10.75
CA GLU A 132 -1.60 14.42 -10.71
C GLU A 132 -2.70 15.12 -11.51
N PHE A 133 -3.06 14.58 -12.67
CA PHE A 133 -4.18 15.08 -13.47
C PHE A 133 -5.52 14.92 -12.72
N ALA A 134 -5.80 13.75 -12.16
CA ALA A 134 -7.03 13.51 -11.39
C ALA A 134 -7.09 14.42 -10.15
N TYR A 135 -5.98 14.59 -9.45
CA TYR A 135 -5.85 15.47 -8.28
C TYR A 135 -6.13 16.93 -8.64
N SER A 136 -5.52 17.42 -9.72
CA SER A 136 -5.69 18.80 -10.19
C SER A 136 -7.11 19.05 -10.70
N LYS A 137 -7.71 18.07 -11.40
CA LYS A 137 -9.10 18.13 -11.86
C LYS A 137 -10.10 18.18 -10.71
N ALA A 138 -9.86 17.42 -9.63
CA ALA A 138 -10.77 17.32 -8.50
C ALA A 138 -10.70 18.56 -7.58
N LEU A 139 -9.50 19.11 -7.37
CA LEU A 139 -9.26 20.19 -6.40
C LEU A 139 -9.11 21.58 -7.04
N GLY A 140 -8.90 21.64 -8.35
CA GLY A 140 -8.52 22.83 -9.10
C GLY A 140 -7.01 23.05 -9.09
N ASP A 141 -6.42 23.32 -10.27
CA ASP A 141 -4.98 23.44 -10.50
C ASP A 141 -4.24 24.34 -9.50
N ARG A 142 -4.80 25.52 -9.21
CA ARG A 142 -4.19 26.48 -8.28
C ARG A 142 -4.10 25.91 -6.88
N TYR A 143 -5.17 25.32 -6.37
CA TYR A 143 -5.19 24.76 -5.02
C TYR A 143 -4.32 23.50 -4.95
N ALA A 144 -4.45 22.60 -5.92
CA ALA A 144 -3.69 21.35 -5.99
C ALA A 144 -2.17 21.56 -5.85
N ARG A 145 -1.62 22.63 -6.44
CA ARG A 145 -0.18 22.94 -6.39
C ARG A 145 0.25 23.68 -5.13
N HIS A 146 -0.58 24.57 -4.61
CA HIS A 146 -0.14 25.58 -3.64
C HIS A 146 -0.75 25.43 -2.25
N TRP A 147 -1.70 24.50 -2.03
CA TRP A 147 -2.45 24.41 -0.76
C TRP A 147 -1.57 24.26 0.49
N SER A 148 -0.39 23.66 0.33
CA SER A 148 0.53 23.36 1.43
C SER A 148 1.56 24.46 1.72
N GLU A 149 1.59 25.50 0.89
CA GLU A 149 2.48 26.66 1.04
C GLU A 149 2.06 27.50 2.25
N GLY A 150 3.05 27.96 3.01
CA GLY A 150 2.85 28.79 4.20
C GLY A 150 2.19 28.08 5.39
N LEU A 151 1.96 26.76 5.33
CA LEU A 151 1.46 25.99 6.47
C LEU A 151 2.56 25.73 7.49
N ARG A 152 2.30 26.09 8.75
CA ARG A 152 3.18 25.88 9.91
C ARG A 152 3.14 24.44 10.44
N ASP A 153 4.10 24.13 11.32
CA ASP A 153 4.04 22.88 12.07
C ASP A 153 2.85 22.88 13.04
N PHE A 154 2.28 21.71 13.30
CA PHE A 154 1.12 21.60 14.19
C PHE A 154 1.42 22.10 15.60
N SER A 155 2.66 22.02 16.07
CA SER A 155 3.06 22.53 17.40
C SER A 155 2.95 24.06 17.52
N GLU A 156 2.99 24.78 16.40
CA GLU A 156 2.84 26.24 16.33
C GLU A 156 1.38 26.68 16.10
N MET A 157 0.49 25.74 15.80
CA MET A 157 -0.91 26.03 15.50
C MET A 157 -1.77 26.15 16.77
N PRO A 158 -2.80 27.02 16.77
CA PRO A 158 -3.81 27.05 17.83
C PRO A 158 -4.41 25.66 18.06
N GLY A 159 -4.51 25.25 19.34
CA GLY A 159 -5.01 23.92 19.71
C GLY A 159 -4.13 22.75 19.23
N LYS A 160 -2.91 23.02 18.76
CA LYS A 160 -2.01 22.05 18.13
C LYS A 160 -2.63 21.32 16.91
N ILE A 161 -3.55 21.98 16.20
CA ILE A 161 -4.25 21.38 15.06
C ILE A 161 -3.28 21.13 13.91
N ASN A 162 -3.27 19.90 13.38
CA ASN A 162 -2.40 19.56 12.25
C ASN A 162 -3.07 19.90 10.91
N VAL A 163 -3.10 21.19 10.56
CA VAL A 163 -3.73 21.69 9.33
C VAL A 163 -3.20 20.95 8.09
N ARG A 164 -1.88 20.76 7.99
CA ARG A 164 -1.25 20.08 6.86
C ARG A 164 -1.78 18.67 6.67
N ARG A 165 -1.84 17.87 7.73
CA ARG A 165 -2.31 16.48 7.67
C ARG A 165 -3.80 16.42 7.37
N ILE A 166 -4.61 17.27 8.00
CA ILE A 166 -6.07 17.28 7.80
C ILE A 166 -6.43 17.64 6.36
N LEU A 167 -5.82 18.69 5.80
CA LEU A 167 -6.05 19.07 4.41
C LEU A 167 -5.54 18.00 3.44
N TRP A 168 -4.41 17.36 3.74
CA TRP A 168 -3.92 16.23 2.95
C TRP A 168 -4.93 15.07 2.91
N LEU A 169 -5.46 14.66 4.07
CA LEU A 169 -6.47 13.60 4.15
C LEU A 169 -7.75 13.98 3.38
N ARG A 170 -8.27 15.21 3.58
CA ARG A 170 -9.41 15.72 2.80
C ARG A 170 -9.15 15.64 1.31
N ASN A 171 -7.98 16.09 0.86
CA ASN A 171 -7.63 16.12 -0.55
C ASN A 171 -7.55 14.71 -1.16
N LEU A 172 -7.11 13.71 -0.40
CA LEU A 172 -7.13 12.31 -0.83
C LEU A 172 -8.56 11.77 -1.00
N VAL A 173 -9.48 12.13 -0.10
CA VAL A 173 -10.90 11.76 -0.24
C VAL A 173 -11.48 12.39 -1.51
N VAL A 174 -11.28 13.69 -1.70
CA VAL A 174 -11.86 14.40 -2.85
C VAL A 174 -11.27 13.94 -4.19
N ALA A 175 -9.96 13.67 -4.25
CA ALA A 175 -9.30 13.30 -5.49
C ALA A 175 -9.41 11.81 -5.84
N TYR A 176 -9.45 10.93 -4.82
CA TYR A 176 -9.21 9.50 -5.01
C TYR A 176 -10.20 8.59 -4.28
N ASP A 177 -11.24 9.14 -3.65
CA ASP A 177 -12.27 8.36 -2.93
C ASP A 177 -11.70 7.49 -1.80
N LEU A 178 -10.66 7.99 -1.12
CA LEU A 178 -9.96 7.28 -0.03
C LEU A 178 -10.57 7.54 1.35
N LEU A 179 -11.90 7.50 1.46
CA LEU A 179 -12.61 7.86 2.70
C LEU A 179 -12.20 6.99 3.89
N ASP A 180 -12.25 5.66 3.75
CA ASP A 180 -11.96 4.73 4.85
C ASP A 180 -10.55 4.94 5.40
N PHE A 181 -9.56 5.00 4.51
CA PHE A 181 -8.16 5.29 4.87
C PHE A 181 -8.05 6.65 5.60
N ALA A 182 -8.72 7.67 5.08
CA ALA A 182 -8.64 9.00 5.66
C ALA A 182 -9.31 9.08 7.03
N GLN A 183 -10.44 8.40 7.24
CA GLN A 183 -11.11 8.28 8.53
C GLN A 183 -10.23 7.57 9.56
N GLU A 184 -9.64 6.43 9.21
CA GLU A 184 -8.71 5.72 10.10
C GLU A 184 -7.56 6.62 10.55
N ARG A 185 -6.92 7.33 9.61
CA ARG A 185 -5.81 8.22 9.90
C ARG A 185 -6.22 9.45 10.71
N TYR A 186 -7.40 10.00 10.44
CA TYR A 186 -7.93 11.14 11.19
C TYR A 186 -8.29 10.76 12.62
N MET A 187 -8.91 9.59 12.83
CA MET A 187 -9.30 9.09 14.14
C MET A 187 -8.09 8.72 15.01
N SER A 188 -6.98 8.28 14.41
CA SER A 188 -5.71 8.06 15.12
C SER A 188 -4.94 9.35 15.48
N MET A 189 -5.36 10.53 15.04
CA MET A 189 -4.63 11.77 15.34
C MET A 189 -4.66 12.10 16.84
N SER A 190 -3.48 12.36 17.41
CA SER A 190 -3.31 12.83 18.77
C SER A 190 -2.08 13.75 18.89
N PRO A 191 -2.12 14.84 19.67
CA PRO A 191 -0.96 15.71 19.91
C PRO A 191 0.27 14.99 20.48
N ASP A 192 0.06 13.88 21.19
CA ASP A 192 1.11 13.14 21.88
C ASP A 192 1.60 11.91 21.08
N ASP A 193 1.01 11.65 19.91
CA ASP A 193 1.37 10.50 19.07
C ASP A 193 2.50 10.86 18.08
N ILE A 194 3.53 10.02 18.03
CA ILE A 194 4.73 10.25 17.21
C ILE A 194 4.47 9.92 15.72
N TRP A 195 3.53 9.01 15.44
CA TRP A 195 3.20 8.54 14.09
C TRP A 195 2.09 9.37 13.45
N VAL A 196 1.13 9.82 14.25
CA VAL A 196 -0.01 10.63 13.82
C VAL A 196 -0.17 11.91 14.65
N PRO A 197 0.86 12.78 14.67
CA PRO A 197 0.89 13.92 15.57
C PRO A 197 -0.15 15.00 15.23
N GLY A 198 -0.59 15.67 16.30
CA GLY A 198 -1.39 16.88 16.27
C GLY A 198 -2.89 16.63 16.44
N ALA A 199 -3.59 17.68 16.84
CA ALA A 199 -5.03 17.62 17.12
C ALA A 199 -5.85 17.59 15.83
N ARG A 200 -7.02 16.98 15.94
CA ARG A 200 -8.10 17.05 14.95
C ARG A 200 -8.70 18.47 14.92
N ALA A 201 -9.39 18.78 13.83
CA ALA A 201 -10.10 20.05 13.63
C ALA A 201 -11.50 20.04 14.28
N GLU A 202 -11.58 19.62 15.55
CA GLU A 202 -12.85 19.49 16.27
C GLU A 202 -13.41 20.85 16.68
N ASN A 203 -12.57 21.69 17.31
CA ASN A 203 -12.96 23.02 17.77
C ASN A 203 -11.82 24.02 17.55
N PHE A 204 -12.10 25.11 16.85
CA PHE A 204 -11.18 26.25 16.67
C PHE A 204 -11.96 27.51 16.27
N ARG A 205 -11.32 28.67 16.39
CA ARG A 205 -11.84 29.96 15.90
C ARG A 205 -11.14 30.32 14.60
N ASP A 206 -11.89 30.87 13.65
CA ASP A 206 -11.38 31.16 12.30
C ASP A 206 -10.26 32.20 12.35
N GLU A 207 -10.45 33.24 13.16
CA GLU A 207 -9.46 34.31 13.36
C GLU A 207 -8.11 33.78 13.85
N ASP A 208 -8.09 32.77 14.72
CA ASP A 208 -6.85 32.20 15.24
C ASP A 208 -6.09 31.42 14.16
N ILE A 209 -6.81 30.61 13.36
CA ILE A 209 -6.22 29.85 12.27
C ILE A 209 -5.73 30.78 11.15
N ILE A 210 -6.53 31.78 10.78
CA ILE A 210 -6.16 32.77 9.76
C ILE A 210 -4.93 33.56 10.21
N ALA A 211 -4.87 34.01 11.47
CA ALA A 211 -3.73 34.74 12.01
C ALA A 211 -2.45 33.88 12.07
N ALA A 212 -2.58 32.59 12.38
CA ALA A 212 -1.46 31.67 12.45
C ALA A 212 -0.83 31.36 11.07
N LEU A 213 -1.52 31.61 9.97
CA LEU A 213 -1.08 31.23 8.61
C LEU A 213 -0.91 32.44 7.67
N PRO A 214 -0.07 33.45 8.01
CA PRO A 214 0.03 34.67 7.23
C PRO A 214 0.54 34.45 5.80
N ASP A 215 1.41 33.45 5.62
CA ASP A 215 2.09 33.17 4.35
C ASP A 215 1.31 32.21 3.44
N SER A 216 0.17 31.66 3.92
CA SER A 216 -0.61 30.74 3.11
C SER A 216 -1.51 31.48 2.11
N PRO A 217 -1.43 31.17 0.80
CA PRO A 217 -2.29 31.77 -0.21
C PRO A 217 -3.77 31.36 -0.09
N PHE A 218 -4.09 30.46 0.86
CA PHE A 218 -5.43 29.95 1.13
C PHE A 218 -5.89 30.21 2.57
N ARG A 219 -5.18 31.05 3.34
CA ARG A 219 -5.46 31.27 4.78
C ARG A 219 -6.92 31.55 5.11
N GLU A 220 -7.62 32.32 4.29
CA GLU A 220 -9.05 32.65 4.47
C GLU A 220 -9.99 31.45 4.21
N GLN A 221 -9.56 30.49 3.39
CA GLN A 221 -10.35 29.31 3.02
C GLN A 221 -10.12 28.14 3.98
N ILE A 222 -8.95 28.06 4.59
CA ILE A 222 -8.53 26.96 5.46
C ILE A 222 -9.54 26.66 6.58
N PRO A 223 -10.10 27.65 7.31
CA PRO A 223 -11.10 27.37 8.34
C PRO A 223 -12.32 26.59 7.81
N ALA A 224 -12.85 26.95 6.64
CA ALA A 224 -13.97 26.25 6.03
C ALA A 224 -13.58 24.82 5.61
N LEU A 225 -12.40 24.66 5.01
CA LEU A 225 -11.87 23.36 4.59
C LEU A 225 -11.60 22.42 5.78
N LEU A 226 -11.16 22.95 6.92
CA LEU A 226 -10.97 22.18 8.15
C LEU A 226 -12.29 21.67 8.72
N ARG A 227 -13.36 22.48 8.67
CA ARG A 227 -14.71 22.05 9.09
C ARG A 227 -15.28 20.98 8.17
N GLU A 228 -15.15 21.18 6.86
CA GLU A 228 -15.55 20.19 5.87
C GLU A 228 -14.82 18.87 6.09
N ALA A 229 -13.49 18.93 6.29
CA ALA A 229 -12.68 17.75 6.58
C ALA A 229 -13.13 17.07 7.89
N HIS A 230 -13.35 17.82 8.98
CA HIS A 230 -13.83 17.23 10.23
C HIS A 230 -15.19 16.55 10.05
N GLY A 231 -16.15 17.19 9.38
CA GLY A 231 -17.49 16.63 9.16
C GLY A 231 -17.50 15.34 8.33
N CYS A 232 -16.52 15.17 7.43
CA CYS A 232 -16.40 13.96 6.60
C CYS A 232 -15.53 12.87 7.26
N LEU A 233 -14.45 13.27 7.93
CA LEU A 233 -13.43 12.35 8.44
C LEU A 233 -13.68 11.86 9.87
N PHE A 234 -14.45 12.60 10.66
CA PHE A 234 -14.79 12.17 12.01
C PHE A 234 -15.83 11.05 11.96
N ASN A 235 -15.45 9.87 12.45
CA ASN A 235 -16.34 8.72 12.57
C ASN A 235 -16.06 7.97 13.88
N PRO A 236 -16.91 8.10 14.91
CA PRO A 236 -16.66 7.48 16.22
C PRO A 236 -16.70 5.94 16.19
N ASN A 237 -17.22 5.34 15.11
CA ASN A 237 -17.25 3.88 14.94
C ASN A 237 -15.94 3.32 14.35
N VAL A 238 -15.06 4.17 13.82
CA VAL A 238 -13.76 3.74 13.29
C VAL A 238 -12.76 3.70 14.44
N LYS A 239 -12.18 2.51 14.68
CA LYS A 239 -11.18 2.34 15.73
C LYS A 239 -9.82 2.89 15.26
N PRO A 240 -9.14 3.72 16.08
CA PRO A 240 -7.77 4.13 15.81
C PRO A 240 -6.86 2.91 15.62
N GLN A 241 -6.10 2.90 14.54
CA GLN A 241 -5.03 1.92 14.31
C GLN A 241 -3.72 2.50 14.86
N PRO A 242 -2.87 1.69 15.54
CA PRO A 242 -1.55 2.09 16.00
C PRO A 242 -0.57 2.36 14.86
#